data_AF-A0A6G8PTD3-F1
#
_entry.id   AF-A0A6G8PTD3-F1
#
_cell.length_a   1.000
_cell.length_b   1.000
_cell.length_c   1.000
_cell.angle_alpha   90.00
_cell.angle_beta   90.00
_cell.angle_gamma   90.00
#
_symmetry.space_group_name_H-M   'P 1'
#
loop_
_entity.id
_entity.type
_entity.pdbx_description
1 polymer ?
#
loop_
_entity_poly.entity_id
_entity_poly.type
_entity_poly.pdbx_seq_one_letter_code
_entity_poly.pdbx_strand_id
1 'polypeptide(L)'
;MPRGLWPDKPVGSGYTVAVEGGLSFNNISSSPIAEGFINFGWAGIILFAVVFCWTFGILDLTFERVVSRGRDALIGLLYPFMVGFTFFLMRGDLLSSAAFVVGFVIAFLPLALRLPRVRLRAK
;
A
#
# COMPACT_ATOMS: atom_id res chain seq x y z
N MET A 1 1.53 -10.32 -16.73
CA MET A 1 1.61 -11.66 -17.37
C MET A 1 0.24 -12.32 -17.35
N PRO A 2 -0.30 -12.79 -18.49
CA PRO A 2 -1.53 -13.57 -18.58
C PRO A 2 -1.39 -14.92 -17.87
N ARG A 3 -2.45 -15.41 -17.19
CA ARG A 3 -2.44 -16.69 -16.46
C ARG A 3 -2.18 -17.91 -17.36
N GLY A 4 -2.48 -17.82 -18.66
CA GLY A 4 -2.18 -18.89 -19.63
C GLY A 4 -0.68 -19.11 -19.85
N LEU A 5 0.17 -18.10 -19.57
CA LEU A 5 1.62 -18.19 -19.69
C LEU A 5 2.33 -18.41 -18.35
N TRP A 6 1.61 -18.27 -17.23
CA TRP A 6 2.14 -18.55 -15.89
C TRP A 6 1.03 -19.16 -15.02
N PRO A 7 0.86 -20.49 -15.09
CA PRO A 7 -0.14 -21.22 -14.32
C PRO A 7 0.10 -21.10 -12.81
N ASP A 8 1.37 -21.17 -12.39
CA ASP A 8 1.80 -21.10 -10.99
C ASP A 8 1.86 -19.67 -10.43
N LYS A 9 1.18 -18.70 -11.05
CA LYS A 9 1.20 -17.33 -10.57
C LYS A 9 0.52 -17.29 -9.19
N PRO A 10 1.19 -16.78 -8.14
CA PRO A 10 0.62 -16.71 -6.81
C PRO A 10 -0.69 -15.91 -6.83
N VAL A 11 -1.68 -16.47 -6.15
CA VAL A 11 -3.01 -15.89 -5.96
C VAL A 11 -3.09 -15.26 -4.57
N GLY A 12 -3.92 -14.22 -4.42
CA GLY A 12 -4.14 -13.60 -3.13
C GLY A 12 -4.73 -14.59 -2.12
N SER A 13 -4.39 -14.43 -0.86
CA SER A 13 -4.87 -15.29 0.25
C SER A 13 -6.40 -15.35 0.35
N GLY A 14 -7.11 -14.32 -0.11
CA GLY A 14 -8.57 -14.34 -0.17
C GLY A 14 -9.14 -15.31 -1.22
N TYR A 15 -8.41 -15.58 -2.31
CA TYR A 15 -8.79 -16.58 -3.31
C TYR A 15 -8.69 -18.00 -2.73
N THR A 16 -7.64 -18.30 -1.97
CA THR A 16 -7.45 -19.63 -1.36
C THR A 16 -8.51 -19.91 -0.30
N VAL A 17 -8.83 -18.91 0.55
CA VAL A 17 -9.91 -19.03 1.53
C VAL A 17 -11.28 -19.20 0.87
N ALA A 18 -11.53 -18.52 -0.26
CA ALA A 18 -12.80 -18.65 -0.99
C ALA A 18 -13.02 -20.08 -1.54
N VAL A 19 -11.96 -20.67 -2.11
CA VAL A 19 -11.99 -22.02 -2.67
C VAL A 19 -12.16 -23.08 -1.57
N GLU A 20 -11.44 -22.95 -0.46
CA GLU A 20 -11.60 -23.87 0.70
C GLU A 20 -12.96 -23.70 1.39
N GLY A 21 -13.49 -22.47 1.44
CA GLY A 21 -14.81 -22.18 2.00
C GLY A 21 -15.99 -22.59 1.12
N GLY A 22 -15.76 -23.18 -0.06
CA GLY A 22 -16.81 -23.60 -0.99
C GLY A 22 -17.66 -22.45 -1.53
N LEU A 23 -17.11 -21.23 -1.57
CA LEU A 23 -17.83 -20.05 -2.02
C LEU A 23 -17.98 -20.07 -3.55
N SER A 24 -19.14 -19.63 -4.06
CA SER A 24 -19.38 -19.55 -5.50
C SER A 24 -18.57 -18.44 -6.20
N PHE A 25 -17.93 -17.56 -5.43
CA PHE A 25 -17.14 -16.44 -5.91
C PHE A 25 -15.74 -16.45 -5.30
N ASN A 26 -14.73 -16.46 -6.16
CA ASN A 26 -13.32 -16.54 -5.73
C ASN A 26 -12.58 -15.18 -5.77
N ASN A 27 -13.27 -14.09 -6.15
CA ASN A 27 -12.68 -12.75 -6.19
C ASN A 27 -12.83 -12.05 -4.83
N ILE A 28 -12.29 -12.68 -3.79
CA ILE A 28 -12.34 -12.17 -2.43
C ILE A 28 -10.97 -11.58 -2.12
N SER A 29 -10.96 -10.30 -1.76
CA SER A 29 -9.77 -9.64 -1.24
C SER A 29 -9.69 -9.87 0.26
N SER A 30 -8.55 -10.39 0.73
CA SER A 30 -8.27 -10.54 2.16
C SER A 30 -7.57 -9.27 2.63
N SER A 31 -8.23 -8.51 3.52
CA SER A 31 -7.65 -7.32 4.13
C SER A 31 -6.34 -7.67 4.85
N PRO A 32 -5.38 -6.74 4.99
CA PRO A 32 -4.12 -6.99 5.69
C PRO A 32 -4.28 -7.57 7.11
N ILE A 33 -5.38 -7.26 7.80
CA ILE A 33 -5.72 -7.83 9.11
C ILE A 33 -6.00 -9.33 8.99
N ALA A 34 -6.77 -9.73 7.97
CA ALA A 34 -7.07 -11.12 7.69
C ALA A 34 -5.83 -11.88 7.22
N GLU A 35 -4.94 -11.25 6.43
CA GLU A 35 -3.65 -11.86 6.09
C GLU A 35 -2.75 -12.05 7.32
N GLY A 36 -2.72 -11.08 8.24
CA GLY A 36 -2.01 -11.22 9.51
C GLY A 36 -2.54 -12.39 10.33
N PHE A 37 -3.86 -12.53 10.40
CA PHE A 37 -4.50 -13.66 11.07
C PHE A 37 -4.21 -15.01 10.41
N ILE A 38 -4.25 -15.10 9.08
CA ILE A 38 -3.98 -16.34 8.34
C ILE A 38 -2.53 -16.79 8.52
N ASN A 39 -1.57 -15.85 8.50
CA ASN A 39 -0.14 -16.19 8.55
C ASN A 39 0.38 -16.44 9.97
N PHE A 40 -0.07 -15.68 10.97
CA PHE A 40 0.48 -15.70 12.33
C PHE A 40 -0.58 -15.77 13.44
N GLY A 41 -1.85 -16.06 13.09
CA GLY A 41 -2.96 -16.11 14.03
C GLY A 41 -3.23 -14.76 14.71
N TRP A 42 -3.71 -14.81 15.96
CA TRP A 42 -3.99 -13.60 16.76
C TRP A 42 -2.78 -12.68 16.94
N ALA A 43 -1.56 -13.24 17.01
CA ALA A 43 -0.34 -12.45 17.12
C ALA A 43 -0.07 -11.63 15.84
N GLY A 44 -0.45 -12.16 14.68
CA GLY A 44 -0.32 -11.47 13.40
C GLY A 44 -1.15 -10.20 13.29
N ILE A 45 -2.35 -10.18 13.89
CA ILE A 45 -3.19 -8.98 13.93
C ILE A 45 -2.46 -7.84 14.63
N ILE A 46 -1.87 -8.12 15.80
CA ILE A 46 -1.11 -7.13 16.58
C ILE A 46 0.12 -6.68 15.81
N LEU A 47 0.85 -7.62 15.21
CA LEU A 47 2.05 -7.31 14.42
C LEU A 47 1.73 -6.38 13.25
N PHE A 48 0.69 -6.69 12.46
CA PHE A 48 0.28 -5.86 11.34
C PHE A 48 -0.19 -4.48 11.80
N ALA A 49 -0.93 -4.39 12.90
CA ALA A 49 -1.36 -3.12 13.47
C ALA A 49 -0.16 -2.24 13.86
N VAL A 50 0.86 -2.82 14.53
CA VAL A 50 2.09 -2.11 14.90
C VAL A 50 2.85 -1.64 13.68
N VAL A 51 3.01 -2.49 12.66
CA VAL A 51 3.69 -2.15 11.40
C VAL A 51 2.95 -1.00 10.68
N PHE A 52 1.62 -1.04 10.62
CA PHE A 52 0.85 0.04 10.01
C PHE A 52 0.93 1.36 10.77
N CYS A 53 0.76 1.34 12.09
CA CYS A 53 0.93 2.54 12.91
C CYS A 53 2.34 3.13 12.76
N TRP A 54 3.37 2.28 12.75
CA TRP A 54 4.74 2.75 12.61
C TRP A 54 5.02 3.35 11.23
N THR A 55 4.57 2.69 10.16
CA THR A 55 4.74 3.20 8.78
C THR A 55 3.99 4.51 8.54
N PHE A 56 2.72 4.61 8.97
CA PHE A 56 1.97 5.88 8.89
C PHE A 56 2.59 6.97 9.75
N GLY A 57 3.05 6.65 10.97
CA GLY A 57 3.73 7.61 11.83
C GLY A 57 5.01 8.17 11.20
N ILE A 58 5.81 7.33 10.53
CA ILE A 58 7.01 7.80 9.81
C ILE A 58 6.62 8.72 8.64
N LEU A 59 5.59 8.36 7.87
CA LEU A 59 5.13 9.15 6.72
C LEU A 59 4.60 10.53 7.15
N ASP A 60 3.81 10.58 8.21
CA ASP A 60 3.25 11.82 8.75
C ASP A 60 4.34 12.75 9.28
N LEU A 61 5.27 12.24 10.09
CA LEU A 61 6.40 13.00 10.60
C LEU A 61 7.31 13.52 9.47
N THR A 62 7.47 12.73 8.41
CA THR A 62 8.26 13.13 7.24
C THR A 62 7.57 14.25 6.47
N PHE A 63 6.25 14.14 6.27
CA PHE A 63 5.45 15.17 5.61
C PHE A 63 5.46 16.49 6.40
N GLU A 64 5.24 16.44 7.71
CA GLU A 64 5.28 17.63 8.57
C GLU A 64 6.65 18.34 8.53
N ARG A 65 7.75 17.56 8.53
CA ARG A 65 9.11 18.09 8.41
C ARG A 65 9.38 18.75 7.05
N VAL A 66 8.80 18.21 5.98
CA VAL A 66 8.92 18.77 4.61
C VAL A 66 8.13 20.07 4.48
N VAL A 67 6.89 20.09 4.97
CA VAL A 67 6.02 21.27 4.94
C VAL A 67 6.64 22.41 5.75
N SER A 68 7.10 22.12 6.98
CA SER A 68 7.73 23.13 7.85
C SER A 68 9.04 23.70 7.28
N ARG A 69 9.83 22.89 6.55
CA ARG A 69 11.07 23.34 5.89
C ARG A 69 10.84 23.99 4.53
N GLY A 70 9.62 23.93 3.97
CA GLY A 70 9.26 24.51 2.67
C GLY A 70 10.09 23.97 1.50
N ARG A 71 10.67 22.78 1.64
CA ARG A 71 11.58 22.15 0.68
C ARG A 71 11.11 20.74 0.41
N ASP A 72 10.91 20.43 -0.87
CA ASP A 72 10.50 19.15 -1.47
C ASP A 72 9.02 19.08 -1.91
N ALA A 73 8.76 19.66 -3.09
CA ALA A 73 7.49 19.55 -3.81
C ALA A 73 7.06 18.11 -4.08
N LEU A 74 8.01 17.17 -4.15
CA LEU A 74 7.74 15.76 -4.40
C LEU A 74 6.93 15.12 -3.27
N ILE A 75 7.37 15.26 -2.02
CA ILE A 75 6.69 14.66 -0.87
C ILE A 75 5.33 15.34 -0.66
N GLY A 76 5.26 16.66 -0.87
CA GLY A 76 3.99 17.39 -0.82
C GLY A 76 2.98 16.94 -1.89
N LEU A 77 3.44 16.46 -3.05
CA LEU A 77 2.58 15.90 -4.09
C LEU A 77 2.25 14.43 -3.85
N LEU A 78 3.23 13.61 -3.44
CA LEU A 78 3.10 12.17 -3.29
C LEU A 78 2.25 11.80 -2.07
N TYR A 79 2.38 12.53 -0.96
CA TYR A 79 1.73 12.20 0.30
C TYR A 79 0.18 12.19 0.21
N PRO A 80 -0.51 13.17 -0.41
CA PRO A 80 -1.95 13.08 -0.63
C PRO A 80 -2.40 11.83 -1.41
N PHE A 81 -1.62 11.40 -2.41
CA PHE A 81 -1.92 10.15 -3.12
C PHE A 81 -1.72 8.92 -2.23
N MET A 82 -0.68 8.92 -1.39
CA MET A 82 -0.45 7.84 -0.42
C MET A 82 -1.61 7.69 0.58
N VAL A 83 -2.20 8.79 1.03
CA VAL A 83 -3.41 8.75 1.88
C VAL A 83 -4.57 8.07 1.15
N GLY A 84 -4.75 8.33 -0.15
CA GLY A 84 -5.73 7.62 -0.98
C GLY A 84 -5.44 6.12 -1.09
N PHE A 85 -4.17 5.75 -1.24
CA PHE A 85 -3.75 4.35 -1.26
C PHE A 85 -3.98 3.62 0.07
N THR A 86 -3.99 4.32 1.22
CA THR A 86 -4.32 3.70 2.50
C THR A 86 -5.73 3.11 2.52
N PHE A 87 -6.73 3.78 1.92
CA PHE A 87 -8.08 3.23 1.79
C PHE A 87 -8.13 2.02 0.86
N PHE A 88 -7.33 2.05 -0.21
CA PHE A 88 -7.20 0.93 -1.13
C PHE A 88 -6.55 -0.28 -0.47
N LEU A 89 -5.51 -0.06 0.34
CA LEU A 89 -4.79 -1.09 1.09
C LEU A 89 -5.67 -1.73 2.16
N MET A 90 -6.43 -0.94 2.92
CA MET A 90 -7.27 -1.47 4.01
C MET A 90 -8.45 -2.30 3.50
N ARG A 91 -8.98 -1.99 2.30
CA ARG A 91 -10.06 -2.74 1.66
C ARG A 91 -9.56 -3.94 0.85
N GLY A 92 -8.44 -3.78 0.16
CA GLY A 92 -7.96 -4.71 -0.86
C GLY A 92 -7.14 -5.87 -0.32
N ASP A 93 -6.65 -6.68 -1.24
CA ASP A 93 -5.67 -7.73 -0.98
C ASP A 93 -4.27 -7.11 -0.87
N LEU A 94 -3.48 -7.54 0.11
CA LEU A 94 -2.14 -6.99 0.34
C LEU A 94 -1.24 -7.12 -0.89
N LEU A 95 -1.37 -8.24 -1.62
CA LEU A 95 -0.55 -8.54 -2.80
C LEU A 95 -0.77 -7.53 -3.94
N SER A 96 -2.01 -7.34 -4.39
CA SER A 96 -2.31 -6.40 -5.49
C SER A 96 -2.12 -4.96 -5.05
N SER A 97 -2.58 -4.62 -3.84
CA SER A 97 -2.47 -3.25 -3.32
C SER A 97 -1.02 -2.80 -3.14
N ALA A 98 -0.14 -3.66 -2.61
CA ALA A 98 1.29 -3.38 -2.53
C ALA A 98 1.92 -3.23 -3.93
N ALA A 99 1.55 -4.07 -4.89
CA ALA A 99 2.05 -3.96 -6.26
C ALA A 99 1.67 -2.61 -6.91
N PHE A 100 0.44 -2.13 -6.69
CA PHE A 100 0.00 -0.82 -7.17
C PHE A 100 0.73 0.34 -6.49
N VAL A 101 0.92 0.28 -5.17
CA VAL A 101 1.67 1.32 -4.42
C VAL A 101 3.11 1.39 -4.90
N VAL A 102 3.79 0.24 -5.04
CA VAL A 102 5.16 0.18 -5.54
C VAL A 102 5.25 0.69 -6.98
N GLY A 103 4.33 0.25 -7.85
CA GLY A 103 4.26 0.72 -9.23
C GLY A 103 4.06 2.24 -9.32
N PHE A 104 3.21 2.80 -8.48
CA PHE A 104 2.97 4.24 -8.39
C PHE A 104 4.23 5.00 -7.94
N VAL A 105 4.92 4.52 -6.90
CA VAL A 105 6.18 5.12 -6.42
C VAL A 105 7.25 5.13 -7.51
N ILE A 106 7.42 4.01 -8.21
CA ILE A 106 8.40 3.89 -9.31
C ILE A 106 8.04 4.84 -10.46
N ALA A 107 6.75 4.94 -10.82
CA ALA A 107 6.29 5.86 -11.86
C ALA A 107 6.54 7.33 -11.49
N PHE A 108 6.56 7.67 -10.20
CA PHE A 108 6.87 9.01 -9.69
C PHE A 108 8.38 9.33 -9.65
N LEU A 109 9.26 8.33 -9.73
CA LEU A 109 10.71 8.51 -9.70
C LEU A 109 11.26 9.44 -10.82
N PRO A 110 10.88 9.31 -12.10
CA PRO A 110 11.33 10.25 -13.14
C PRO A 110 10.79 11.67 -12.92
N LEU A 111 9.60 11.82 -12.33
CA LEU A 111 9.04 13.11 -11.96
C LEU A 111 9.82 13.74 -10.80
N ALA A 112 10.25 12.94 -9.82
CA ALA A 112 11.13 13.36 -8.73
C ALA A 112 12.49 13.90 -9.23
N LEU A 113 13.05 13.29 -10.27
CA LEU A 113 14.33 13.71 -10.85
C LEU A 113 14.22 15.00 -11.68
N ARG A 114 13.04 15.29 -12.25
CA ARG A 114 12.82 16.44 -13.13
C ARG A 114 12.18 17.64 -12.45
N LEU A 115 11.53 17.46 -11.30
CA LEU A 115 10.98 18.58 -10.56
C LEU A 115 12.13 19.35 -9.91
N PRO A 116 12.34 20.64 -10.24
CA PRO A 116 13.16 21.50 -9.38
C PRO A 116 12.55 21.47 -7.98
N ARG A 117 13.36 21.68 -6.93
CA ARG A 117 12.86 21.80 -5.55
C ARG A 117 12.01 23.07 -5.45
N VAL A 118 10.76 22.98 -5.93
CA VAL A 118 9.80 24.09 -5.92
C VAL A 118 9.37 24.29 -4.48
N ARG A 119 9.46 25.55 -4.03
CA ARG A 119 9.01 25.96 -2.71
C ARG A 119 7.49 25.92 -2.68
N LEU A 120 6.91 24.94 -1.97
CA LEU A 120 5.48 24.96 -1.67
C LEU A 120 5.22 26.19 -0.80
N ARG A 121 4.54 27.20 -1.35
CA ARG A 121 4.02 28.33 -0.57
C ARG A 121 2.82 27.78 0.21
N ALA A 122 3.04 27.40 1.47
CA ALA A 122 1.95 27.33 2.42
C ALA A 122 1.36 28.75 2.53
N LYS A 123 0.06 28.87 2.29
CA LYS A 123 -0.69 30.11 2.44
C LYS A 123 -1.30 30.16 3.83
#